data_AF-A0A2G9U1P6-F1
#
_entry.id   AF-A0A2G9U1P6-F1
#
_cell.length_a   1.000
_cell.length_b   1.000
_cell.length_c   1.000
_cell.angle_alpha   90.00
_cell.angle_beta   90.00
_cell.angle_gamma   90.00
#
_symmetry.space_group_name_H-M   'P 1'
#
loop_
_entity.id
_entity.type
_entity.pdbx_description
1 polymer ?
#
loop_
_entity_poly.entity_id
_entity_poly.type
_entity_poly.pdbx_seq_one_letter_code
_entity_poly.pdbx_strand_id
1 'polypeptide(L)'
;MKGRAGHMANTEKEWAPVHEFADFPWVPVVDGDFLVETPETSLRQGNFKHTQLLAGSNLDESMYFIVYYLANFFTKTNFVPDRQTWLKGILDLLPQQMIKNRPALAAILRQYDQKDLPEEQELSSRFMHYWANFAKTGDPNKNEDGTPTKDIWPKYNSESMEYMDMTVASEYPPSRRTGSGPRREYCAFWKSSLPNLMATA
;
A
#
# COMPACT_ATOMS: atom_id res chain seq x y z
N MET A 1 -2.20 -48.28 2.88
CA MET A 1 -1.70 -46.90 3.12
C MET A 1 -1.47 -46.26 1.75
N LYS A 2 -2.20 -45.19 1.38
CA LYS A 2 -1.92 -44.42 0.16
C LYS A 2 -1.05 -43.22 0.54
N GLY A 3 0.19 -43.17 0.04
CA GLY A 3 1.10 -42.05 0.29
C GLY A 3 0.66 -40.79 -0.46
N ARG A 4 0.84 -39.62 0.17
CA ARG A 4 0.60 -38.30 -0.45
C ARG A 4 1.66 -38.00 -1.51
N ALA A 5 1.47 -38.49 -2.74
CA ALA A 5 2.37 -38.19 -3.86
C ALA A 5 2.34 -36.68 -4.26
N GLY A 6 1.21 -36.00 -4.05
CA GLY A 6 1.06 -34.58 -4.42
C GLY A 6 1.77 -33.56 -3.52
N HIS A 7 2.31 -33.96 -2.38
CA HIS A 7 2.92 -33.01 -1.43
C HIS A 7 4.40 -32.70 -1.73
N MET A 8 5.06 -33.50 -2.57
CA MET A 8 6.49 -33.33 -2.90
C MET A 8 6.74 -32.52 -4.18
N ALA A 9 5.71 -32.22 -4.98
CA ALA A 9 5.89 -31.52 -6.26
C ALA A 9 6.06 -30.00 -6.12
N ASN A 10 5.57 -29.40 -5.03
CA ASN A 10 5.63 -27.94 -4.82
C ASN A 10 6.84 -27.50 -3.99
N THR A 11 7.49 -28.42 -3.27
CA THR A 11 8.63 -28.11 -2.38
C THR A 11 9.91 -27.76 -3.14
N GLU A 12 10.04 -28.14 -4.42
CA GLU A 12 11.20 -27.79 -5.25
C GLU A 12 11.35 -26.28 -5.53
N LYS A 13 10.29 -25.49 -5.28
CA LYS A 13 10.32 -24.02 -5.38
C LYS A 13 10.51 -23.29 -4.04
N GLU A 14 10.63 -24.02 -2.93
CA GLU A 14 10.85 -23.41 -1.61
C GLU A 14 12.25 -22.80 -1.45
N TRP A 15 13.22 -23.24 -2.26
CA TRP A 15 14.64 -22.92 -2.09
C TRP A 15 15.31 -22.52 -3.41
N ALA A 16 14.75 -21.51 -4.08
CA ALA A 16 15.46 -20.81 -5.14
C ALA A 16 16.49 -19.83 -4.52
N PRO A 17 17.75 -19.82 -4.99
CA PRO A 17 18.70 -18.78 -4.61
C PRO A 17 18.24 -17.43 -5.18
N VAL A 18 18.22 -16.41 -4.32
CA VAL A 18 17.75 -15.05 -4.66
C VAL A 18 18.68 -14.44 -5.70
N HIS A 19 18.14 -14.10 -6.87
CA HIS A 19 18.93 -13.66 -8.03
C HIS A 19 18.43 -12.38 -8.69
N GLU A 20 17.20 -11.94 -8.40
CA GLU A 20 16.54 -10.87 -9.14
C GLU A 20 16.14 -9.67 -8.27
N PHE A 21 15.68 -8.60 -8.91
CA PHE A 21 15.21 -7.40 -8.23
C PHE A 21 13.88 -7.67 -7.52
N ALA A 22 13.80 -7.30 -6.24
CA ALA A 22 12.63 -7.57 -5.37
C ALA A 22 12.25 -9.06 -5.25
N ASP A 23 13.23 -9.95 -5.43
CA ASP A 23 13.15 -11.37 -5.12
C ASP A 23 13.45 -11.60 -3.62
N PHE A 24 12.71 -12.49 -2.97
CA PHE A 24 12.75 -12.71 -1.52
C PHE A 24 12.84 -14.21 -1.20
N PRO A 25 13.76 -14.65 -0.32
CA PRO A 25 14.03 -16.07 -0.09
C PRO A 25 12.91 -16.81 0.65
N TRP A 26 12.00 -16.09 1.31
CA TRP A 26 10.90 -16.67 2.07
C TRP A 26 9.60 -15.93 1.74
N VAL A 27 8.80 -16.53 0.86
CA VAL A 27 7.48 -16.05 0.41
C VAL A 27 6.44 -17.15 0.60
N PRO A 28 5.12 -16.83 0.61
CA PRO A 28 4.09 -17.85 0.63
C PRO A 28 4.20 -18.82 -0.56
N VAL A 29 4.12 -20.12 -0.29
CA VAL A 29 4.17 -21.20 -1.30
C VAL A 29 2.78 -21.83 -1.42
N VAL A 30 2.44 -22.33 -2.60
CA VAL A 30 1.21 -23.12 -2.83
C VAL A 30 1.39 -24.48 -2.15
N ASP A 31 0.89 -24.60 -0.93
CA ASP A 31 1.05 -25.76 -0.05
C ASP A 31 -0.05 -26.83 -0.20
N GLY A 32 -1.17 -26.47 -0.83
CA GLY A 32 -2.37 -27.31 -0.91
C GLY A 32 -3.26 -27.26 0.34
N ASP A 33 -3.00 -26.35 1.29
CA ASP A 33 -3.73 -26.20 2.55
C ASP A 33 -4.17 -24.74 2.75
N PHE A 34 -3.24 -23.81 3.02
CA PHE A 34 -3.54 -22.38 3.09
C PHE A 34 -3.67 -21.74 1.70
N LEU A 35 -2.77 -22.09 0.78
CA LEU A 35 -2.84 -21.75 -0.65
C LEU A 35 -3.06 -23.03 -1.45
N VAL A 36 -4.33 -23.34 -1.70
CA VAL A 36 -4.75 -24.55 -2.45
C VAL A 36 -4.39 -24.50 -3.95
N GLU A 37 -4.22 -23.30 -4.51
CA GLU A 37 -3.84 -23.05 -5.91
C GLU A 37 -3.13 -21.69 -6.05
N THR A 38 -2.67 -21.34 -7.25
CA THR A 38 -2.03 -20.03 -7.49
C THR A 38 -3.05 -18.89 -7.47
N PRO A 39 -2.71 -17.68 -6.98
CA PRO A 39 -3.63 -16.54 -6.94
C PRO A 39 -4.24 -16.18 -8.30
N GLU A 40 -3.49 -16.30 -9.40
CA GLU A 40 -3.97 -16.02 -10.76
C GLU A 40 -5.01 -17.05 -11.21
N THR A 41 -4.94 -18.27 -10.70
CA THR A 41 -5.91 -19.33 -10.99
C THR A 41 -7.20 -19.07 -10.20
N SER A 42 -7.11 -18.75 -8.91
CA SER A 42 -8.28 -18.36 -8.11
C SER A 42 -8.98 -17.13 -8.67
N LEU A 43 -8.22 -16.11 -9.08
CA LEU A 43 -8.77 -14.89 -9.70
C LEU A 43 -9.47 -15.17 -11.04
N ARG A 44 -8.98 -16.12 -11.84
CA ARG A 44 -9.62 -16.53 -13.11
C ARG A 44 -10.86 -17.40 -12.92
N GLN A 45 -10.87 -18.27 -11.91
CA GLN A 45 -11.99 -19.18 -11.64
C GLN A 45 -13.09 -18.56 -10.78
N GLY A 46 -12.79 -17.49 -10.03
CA GLY A 46 -13.71 -16.92 -9.03
C GLY A 46 -13.59 -17.56 -7.65
N ASN A 47 -12.53 -18.34 -7.38
CA ASN A 47 -12.33 -19.09 -6.13
C ASN A 47 -11.81 -18.19 -4.99
N PHE A 48 -12.52 -17.10 -4.69
CA PHE A 48 -12.14 -16.16 -3.65
C PHE A 48 -13.38 -15.58 -2.94
N LYS A 49 -13.17 -14.96 -1.77
CA LYS A 49 -14.26 -14.33 -1.03
C LYS A 49 -14.79 -13.11 -1.80
N HIS A 50 -16.03 -13.19 -2.27
CA HIS A 50 -16.76 -12.02 -2.79
C HIS A 50 -17.11 -11.08 -1.64
N THR A 51 -16.43 -9.93 -1.58
CA THR A 51 -16.61 -8.91 -0.56
C THR A 51 -16.25 -7.54 -1.15
N GLN A 52 -16.63 -6.46 -0.48
CA GLN A 52 -16.19 -5.13 -0.85
C GLN A 52 -14.67 -5.03 -0.65
N LEU A 53 -13.98 -4.41 -1.60
CA LEU A 53 -12.54 -4.14 -1.56
C LEU A 53 -12.31 -2.65 -1.79
N LEU A 54 -11.48 -2.05 -0.94
CA LEU A 54 -10.88 -0.74 -1.13
C LEU A 54 -9.38 -0.96 -1.25
N ALA A 55 -8.77 -0.43 -2.30
CA ALA A 55 -7.37 -0.66 -2.65
C ALA A 55 -6.82 0.57 -3.39
N GLY A 56 -5.50 0.72 -3.41
CA GLY A 56 -4.80 1.82 -4.05
C GLY A 56 -3.31 1.53 -4.19
N SER A 57 -2.58 2.51 -4.72
CA SER A 57 -1.13 2.48 -4.91
C SER A 57 -0.56 3.87 -4.69
N ASN A 58 0.69 3.95 -4.25
CA ASN A 58 1.45 5.21 -4.21
C ASN A 58 1.99 5.56 -5.61
N LEU A 59 2.47 6.80 -5.77
CA LEU A 59 3.06 7.26 -7.03
C LEU A 59 4.38 6.52 -7.36
N ASP A 60 5.24 6.33 -6.36
CA ASP A 60 6.63 5.86 -6.50
C ASP A 60 6.93 4.56 -5.71
N GLU A 61 6.09 3.54 -5.86
CA GLU A 61 6.16 2.27 -5.11
C GLU A 61 7.55 1.60 -5.06
N SER A 62 8.33 1.70 -6.14
CA SER A 62 9.60 0.97 -6.29
C SER A 62 10.82 1.72 -5.75
N MET A 63 10.70 3.00 -5.37
CA MET A 63 11.85 3.85 -5.03
C MET A 63 12.69 3.28 -3.89
N TYR A 64 12.03 2.77 -2.84
CA TYR A 64 12.71 2.11 -1.71
C TYR A 64 13.57 0.94 -2.18
N PHE A 65 13.01 0.01 -2.96
CA PHE A 65 13.73 -1.18 -3.43
C PHE A 65 14.91 -0.82 -4.35
N ILE A 66 14.74 0.19 -5.22
CA ILE A 66 15.80 0.66 -6.14
C ILE A 66 16.99 1.23 -5.36
N VAL A 67 16.76 2.06 -4.34
CA VAL A 67 17.83 2.67 -3.53
C VAL A 67 18.66 1.61 -2.79
N TYR A 68 18.02 0.56 -2.27
CA TYR A 68 18.73 -0.52 -1.57
C TYR A 68 19.43 -1.49 -2.55
N TYR A 69 18.83 -1.80 -3.70
CA TYR A 69 19.43 -2.71 -4.70
C TYR A 69 20.63 -2.07 -5.40
N LEU A 70 20.57 -0.76 -5.69
CA LEU A 70 21.63 0.00 -6.37
C LEU A 70 22.43 0.89 -5.39
N ALA A 71 22.71 0.39 -4.18
CA ALA A 71 23.35 1.16 -3.11
C ALA A 71 24.71 1.79 -3.47
N ASN A 72 25.44 1.24 -4.45
CA ASN A 72 26.71 1.81 -4.95
C ASN A 72 26.50 3.05 -5.85
N PHE A 73 25.32 3.20 -6.46
CA PHE A 73 24.94 4.39 -7.23
C PHE A 73 24.26 5.44 -6.35
N PHE A 74 23.53 5.00 -5.33
CA PHE A 74 22.83 5.88 -4.38
C PHE A 74 23.60 6.03 -3.07
N THR A 75 24.66 6.84 -3.10
CA THR A 75 25.48 7.18 -1.93
C THR A 75 24.72 8.10 -0.95
N LYS A 76 23.78 7.51 -0.19
CA LYS A 76 23.04 8.07 0.97
C LYS A 76 22.58 9.53 0.83
N THR A 77 21.37 9.72 0.31
CA THR A 77 20.58 10.95 0.52
C THR A 77 19.98 10.98 1.94
N ASN A 78 20.01 12.14 2.60
CA ASN A 78 19.72 12.27 4.03
C ASN A 78 18.22 12.42 4.36
N PHE A 79 17.55 11.31 4.70
CA PHE A 79 16.13 11.30 5.13
C PHE A 79 15.97 11.66 6.62
N VAL A 80 16.25 12.91 6.97
CA VAL A 80 16.59 13.36 8.34
C VAL A 80 17.92 12.71 8.77
N PRO A 81 19.09 13.37 8.60
CA PRO A 81 20.37 12.72 8.92
C PRO A 81 20.46 12.45 10.42
N ASP A 82 20.13 13.47 11.21
CA ASP A 82 19.93 13.38 12.65
C ASP A 82 18.49 13.75 13.00
N ARG A 83 17.79 12.71 13.41
CA ARG A 83 16.87 12.84 14.52
C ARG A 83 17.70 13.13 15.77
N GLN A 84 18.17 14.37 15.91
CA GLN A 84 18.68 15.05 17.11
C GLN A 84 18.05 16.45 17.15
N THR A 85 18.02 17.06 15.97
CA THR A 85 17.10 18.10 15.52
C THR A 85 15.62 17.71 15.76
N TRP A 86 15.18 16.55 15.26
CA TRP A 86 13.84 15.97 15.55
C TRP A 86 13.76 15.27 16.93
N LEU A 87 14.88 15.08 17.66
CA LEU A 87 14.90 14.31 18.93
C LEU A 87 14.95 15.14 20.20
N LYS A 88 15.31 16.44 20.21
CA LYS A 88 14.75 17.29 21.28
C LYS A 88 13.21 17.27 21.16
N GLY A 89 12.74 17.26 19.91
CA GLY A 89 11.40 16.89 19.50
C GLY A 89 10.98 15.43 19.69
N ILE A 90 11.74 14.52 20.34
CA ILE A 90 11.22 13.32 21.05
C ILE A 90 11.57 13.30 22.56
N LEU A 91 12.07 14.39 23.14
CA LEU A 91 12.52 14.41 24.54
C LEU A 91 11.78 15.41 25.46
N ASP A 92 10.93 16.30 24.93
CA ASP A 92 10.32 17.39 25.70
C ASP A 92 8.84 17.26 26.10
N LEU A 93 7.98 16.52 25.39
CA LEU A 93 6.53 16.73 25.52
C LEU A 93 5.88 15.98 26.75
N LEU A 94 6.32 16.33 28.00
CA LEU A 94 6.06 15.65 29.32
C LEU A 94 5.80 16.49 30.62
N PRO A 95 4.90 16.01 31.51
CA PRO A 95 4.86 16.31 32.97
C PRO A 95 5.90 15.53 33.85
N GLN A 96 6.03 15.86 35.15
CA GLN A 96 7.13 15.42 36.04
C GLN A 96 7.35 13.89 36.25
N GLN A 97 6.46 13.13 36.90
CA GLN A 97 6.54 11.65 36.96
C GLN A 97 6.27 11.00 35.61
N MET A 98 6.03 11.78 34.55
CA MET A 98 5.93 11.32 33.15
C MET A 98 7.25 11.47 32.36
N ILE A 99 8.14 12.43 32.70
CA ILE A 99 9.61 12.36 32.49
C ILE A 99 10.15 11.01 32.98
N LYS A 100 9.40 10.42 33.93
CA LYS A 100 9.66 9.20 34.68
C LYS A 100 8.54 8.13 34.47
N ASN A 101 7.58 8.33 33.55
CA ASN A 101 6.44 7.46 33.17
C ASN A 101 6.01 7.87 31.73
N ARG A 102 6.81 7.41 30.77
CA ARG A 102 6.92 7.98 29.41
C ARG A 102 5.88 7.57 28.33
N PRO A 103 4.80 6.80 28.55
CA PRO A 103 3.75 6.68 27.53
C PRO A 103 3.15 8.03 27.08
N ALA A 104 3.18 9.06 27.95
CA ALA A 104 2.66 10.39 27.66
C ALA A 104 3.31 11.05 26.43
N LEU A 105 4.63 11.39 26.46
CA LEU A 105 5.21 12.18 25.36
C LEU A 105 5.13 11.49 24.04
N ALA A 106 5.14 10.15 24.03
CA ALA A 106 5.30 9.41 22.81
C ALA A 106 4.29 9.92 21.78
N ALA A 107 3.00 10.01 22.14
CA ALA A 107 1.92 10.55 21.31
C ALA A 107 1.68 12.08 21.43
N ILE A 108 2.59 12.81 22.07
CA ILE A 108 2.64 14.28 22.02
C ILE A 108 3.76 14.74 21.06
N LEU A 109 4.74 13.90 20.70
CA LEU A 109 5.77 14.23 19.68
C LEU A 109 5.70 13.40 18.39
N ARG A 110 5.43 12.09 18.50
CA ARG A 110 4.79 11.34 17.41
C ARG A 110 3.52 12.10 17.04
N GLN A 111 3.18 12.14 15.75
CA GLN A 111 2.15 12.99 15.16
C GLN A 111 2.55 14.47 14.88
N TYR A 112 3.66 15.01 15.44
CA TYR A 112 3.86 16.47 15.52
C TYR A 112 5.15 17.08 14.88
N ASP A 113 6.03 16.33 14.22
CA ASP A 113 7.21 16.92 13.55
C ASP A 113 7.40 16.44 12.10
N GLN A 114 6.54 16.96 11.23
CA GLN A 114 6.90 17.46 9.90
C GLN A 114 5.84 18.53 9.60
N LYS A 115 6.25 19.75 9.19
CA LYS A 115 5.43 20.99 9.12
C LYS A 115 3.90 20.78 9.02
N ASP A 116 3.14 21.49 9.87
CA ASP A 116 1.70 21.73 9.69
C ASP A 116 1.43 22.32 8.29
N LEU A 117 1.16 21.42 7.36
CA LEU A 117 0.46 21.68 6.12
C LEU A 117 -1.00 21.30 6.44
N PRO A 118 -1.91 22.27 6.59
CA PRO A 118 -3.32 21.99 6.86
C PRO A 118 -3.93 21.04 5.83
N GLU A 119 -3.34 20.99 4.64
CA GLU A 119 -3.67 20.08 3.55
C GLU A 119 -3.22 18.63 3.80
N GLU A 120 -2.10 18.39 4.48
CA GLU A 120 -1.70 17.04 4.92
C GLU A 120 -2.56 16.55 6.08
N GLN A 121 -2.94 17.44 7.00
CA GLN A 121 -3.95 17.12 8.04
C GLN A 121 -5.31 16.80 7.40
N GLU A 122 -5.74 17.57 6.39
CA GLU A 122 -6.98 17.35 5.63
C GLU A 122 -6.94 16.02 4.87
N LEU A 123 -5.83 15.72 4.20
CA LEU A 123 -5.59 14.45 3.52
C LEU A 123 -5.62 13.27 4.49
N SER A 124 -4.91 13.36 5.61
CA SER A 124 -4.87 12.33 6.66
C SER A 124 -6.25 12.09 7.25
N SER A 125 -6.99 13.16 7.57
CA SER A 125 -8.38 13.10 8.03
C SER A 125 -9.29 12.45 7.00
N ARG A 126 -9.22 12.85 5.71
CA ARG A 126 -9.98 12.24 4.60
C ARG A 126 -9.67 10.75 4.45
N PHE A 127 -8.39 10.37 4.53
CA PHE A 127 -7.94 8.98 4.41
C PHE A 127 -8.48 8.12 5.57
N MET A 128 -8.37 8.59 6.81
CA MET A 128 -8.95 7.92 7.99
C MET A 128 -10.48 7.83 7.91
N HIS A 129 -11.15 8.89 7.45
CA HIS A 129 -12.61 8.95 7.32
C HIS A 129 -13.13 7.93 6.31
N TYR A 130 -12.55 7.89 5.10
CA TYR A 130 -12.89 6.89 4.09
C TYR A 130 -12.63 5.46 4.58
N TRP A 131 -11.51 5.19 5.27
CA TRP A 131 -11.26 3.87 5.83
C TRP A 131 -12.26 3.48 6.94
N ALA A 132 -12.60 4.40 7.83
CA ALA A 132 -13.56 4.15 8.90
C ALA A 132 -14.97 3.90 8.36
N ASN A 133 -15.41 4.68 7.38
CA ASN A 133 -16.68 4.48 6.67
C ASN A 133 -16.72 3.13 5.95
N PHE A 134 -15.66 2.81 5.20
CA PHE A 134 -15.54 1.54 4.49
C PHE A 134 -15.53 0.33 5.45
N ALA A 135 -14.78 0.39 6.55
CA ALA A 135 -14.74 -0.68 7.55
C ALA A 135 -16.09 -0.92 8.23
N LYS A 136 -16.92 0.12 8.39
CA LYS A 136 -18.26 0.03 9.01
C LYS A 136 -19.35 -0.40 8.03
N THR A 137 -19.25 -0.02 6.76
CA THR A 137 -20.39 -0.08 5.82
C THR A 137 -20.11 -0.80 4.50
N GLY A 138 -18.84 -1.05 4.16
CA GLY A 138 -18.41 -1.51 2.84
C GLY A 138 -18.39 -0.42 1.76
N ASP A 139 -18.68 0.84 2.11
CA ASP A 139 -18.66 2.00 1.20
C ASP A 139 -17.87 3.16 1.85
N PRO A 140 -16.78 3.67 1.25
CA PRO A 140 -16.07 4.81 1.83
C PRO A 140 -16.94 6.07 1.92
N ASN A 141 -17.95 6.20 1.06
CA ASN A 141 -18.76 7.41 0.94
C ASN A 141 -19.83 7.57 2.02
N LYS A 142 -20.07 6.54 2.85
CA LYS A 142 -21.21 6.52 3.78
C LYS A 142 -20.79 6.85 5.21
N ASN A 143 -21.17 8.04 5.68
CA ASN A 143 -20.97 8.49 7.05
C ASN A 143 -21.85 7.69 8.05
N GLU A 144 -21.56 7.80 9.35
CA GLU A 144 -22.30 7.08 10.41
C GLU A 144 -23.79 7.43 10.46
N ASP A 145 -24.15 8.69 10.17
CA ASP A 145 -25.53 9.17 10.08
C ASP A 145 -26.24 8.79 8.76
N GLY A 146 -25.53 8.09 7.87
CA GLY A 146 -26.01 7.69 6.55
C GLY A 146 -25.91 8.77 5.47
N THR A 147 -25.37 9.95 5.78
CA THR A 147 -25.11 11.00 4.79
C THR A 147 -23.91 10.66 3.90
N PRO A 148 -23.84 11.18 2.66
CA PRO A 148 -22.67 11.02 1.80
C PRO A 148 -21.48 11.89 2.26
N THR A 149 -20.26 11.46 1.94
CA THR A 149 -19.07 12.31 2.02
C THR A 149 -19.14 13.47 1.02
N LYS A 150 -18.46 14.58 1.35
CA LYS A 150 -18.39 15.79 0.49
C LYS A 150 -17.88 15.47 -0.92
N ASP A 151 -16.75 14.75 -0.97
CA ASP A 151 -16.15 14.27 -2.21
C ASP A 151 -16.53 12.78 -2.36
N ILE A 152 -17.03 12.39 -3.54
CA ILE A 152 -17.46 11.01 -3.81
C ILE A 152 -16.30 10.21 -4.41
N TRP A 153 -15.94 9.11 -3.75
CA TRP A 153 -15.06 8.07 -4.26
C TRP A 153 -15.85 7.18 -5.24
N PRO A 154 -15.55 7.25 -6.55
CA PRO A 154 -16.26 6.48 -7.57
C PRO A 154 -15.93 5.00 -7.44
N LYS A 155 -16.94 4.13 -7.60
CA LYS A 155 -16.71 2.68 -7.60
C LYS A 155 -15.94 2.27 -8.85
N TYR A 156 -14.74 1.73 -8.66
CA TYR A 156 -13.91 1.22 -9.75
C TYR A 156 -14.66 0.18 -10.59
N ASN A 157 -14.51 0.28 -11.90
CA ASN A 157 -14.97 -0.66 -12.91
C ASN A 157 -13.96 -0.70 -14.06
N SER A 158 -14.00 -1.74 -14.90
CA SER A 158 -13.03 -1.94 -15.99
C SER A 158 -13.15 -0.95 -17.15
N GLU A 159 -14.25 -0.21 -17.27
CA GLU A 159 -14.52 0.71 -18.38
C GLU A 159 -13.99 2.12 -18.06
N SER A 160 -14.52 2.76 -17.01
CA SER A 160 -14.09 4.09 -16.58
C SER A 160 -12.73 4.05 -15.87
N MET A 161 -12.41 2.96 -15.17
CA MET A 161 -11.19 2.80 -14.36
C MET A 161 -10.96 3.98 -13.40
N GLU A 162 -12.04 4.57 -12.87
CA GLU A 162 -11.96 5.75 -12.02
C GLU A 162 -11.41 5.42 -10.63
N TYR A 163 -10.65 6.36 -10.08
CA TYR A 163 -10.04 6.29 -8.76
C TYR A 163 -10.15 7.64 -8.04
N MET A 164 -10.14 7.61 -6.71
CA MET A 164 -9.90 8.80 -5.89
C MET A 164 -8.39 9.05 -5.86
N ASP A 165 -7.98 10.25 -6.26
CA ASP A 165 -6.61 10.71 -6.10
C ASP A 165 -6.47 11.26 -4.67
N MET A 166 -5.42 10.83 -3.96
CA MET A 166 -5.26 11.04 -2.52
C MET A 166 -3.99 11.84 -2.23
N THR A 167 -4.04 13.12 -2.59
CA THR A 167 -2.98 14.10 -2.37
C THR A 167 -3.50 15.32 -1.58
N VAL A 168 -2.64 16.33 -1.38
CA VAL A 168 -2.91 17.59 -0.70
C VAL A 168 -3.77 18.53 -1.54
N ALA A 169 -4.51 19.44 -0.89
CA ALA A 169 -5.51 20.29 -1.54
C ALA A 169 -4.95 21.15 -2.68
N SER A 170 -3.70 21.61 -2.59
CA SER A 170 -3.02 22.44 -3.59
C SER A 170 -2.56 21.71 -4.85
N GLU A 171 -2.47 20.37 -4.83
CA GLU A 171 -2.08 19.58 -6.01
C GLU A 171 -3.25 19.23 -6.93
N TYR A 172 -4.51 19.34 -6.46
CA TYR A 172 -5.67 19.01 -7.27
C TYR A 172 -5.99 20.10 -8.31
N PRO A 173 -6.50 19.70 -9.50
CA PRO A 173 -7.16 20.65 -10.38
C PRO A 173 -8.44 21.22 -9.71
N PRO A 174 -8.87 22.46 -10.03
CA PRO A 174 -9.86 23.22 -9.23
C PRO A 174 -11.25 22.58 -9.02
N SER A 175 -11.56 21.48 -9.71
CA SER A 175 -12.92 20.91 -9.80
C SER A 175 -13.00 19.39 -9.60
N ARG A 176 -11.88 18.66 -9.42
CA ARG A 176 -11.91 17.19 -9.43
C ARG A 176 -10.77 16.55 -8.61
N ARG A 177 -11.13 15.70 -7.64
CA ARG A 177 -10.20 14.83 -6.87
C ARG A 177 -10.10 13.39 -7.40
N THR A 178 -10.60 13.12 -8.60
CA THR A 178 -10.67 11.76 -9.15
C THR A 178 -10.03 11.71 -10.53
N GLY A 179 -9.25 10.67 -10.79
CA GLY A 179 -8.67 10.38 -12.09
C GLY A 179 -9.31 9.15 -12.74
N SER A 180 -8.81 8.76 -13.91
CA SER A 180 -9.20 7.54 -14.61
C SER A 180 -8.00 6.84 -15.26
N GLY A 181 -8.02 5.51 -15.28
CA GLY A 181 -7.00 4.70 -15.97
C GLY A 181 -5.57 4.88 -15.44
N PRO A 182 -5.30 4.70 -14.14
CA PRO A 182 -3.98 4.94 -13.55
C PRO A 182 -2.92 4.08 -14.24
N ARG A 183 -1.92 4.75 -14.83
CA ARG A 183 -0.82 4.17 -15.62
C ARG A 183 -1.27 3.16 -16.70
N ARG A 184 -2.47 3.33 -17.29
CA ARG A 184 -3.12 2.36 -18.21
C ARG A 184 -2.18 1.78 -19.28
N GLU A 185 -1.37 2.61 -19.93
CA GLU A 185 -0.42 2.18 -20.97
C GLU A 185 0.70 1.28 -20.43
N TYR A 186 1.33 1.67 -19.32
CA TYR A 186 2.35 0.87 -18.63
C TYR A 186 1.76 -0.48 -18.16
N CYS A 187 0.57 -0.44 -17.56
CA CYS A 187 -0.12 -1.65 -17.10
C CYS A 187 -0.48 -2.58 -18.27
N ALA A 188 -0.89 -2.04 -19.43
CA ALA A 188 -1.13 -2.82 -20.64
C ALA A 188 0.15 -3.45 -21.20
N PHE A 189 1.26 -2.70 -21.21
CA PHE A 189 2.57 -3.21 -21.62
C PHE A 189 2.99 -4.42 -20.76
N TRP A 190 3.00 -4.28 -19.43
CA TRP A 190 3.42 -5.36 -18.53
C TRP A 190 2.45 -6.55 -18.51
N LYS A 191 1.14 -6.31 -18.62
CA LYS A 191 0.12 -7.38 -18.53
C LYS A 191 -0.08 -8.15 -19.84
N SER A 192 0.16 -7.54 -21.00
CA SER A 192 -0.16 -8.15 -22.30
C SER A 192 0.97 -8.06 -23.32
N SER A 193 1.57 -6.89 -23.55
CA SER A 193 2.57 -6.73 -24.61
C SER A 193 3.85 -7.52 -24.33
N LEU A 194 4.40 -7.40 -23.12
CA LEU A 194 5.65 -8.08 -22.76
C LEU A 194 5.49 -9.61 -22.68
N PRO A 195 4.48 -10.19 -22.00
CA PRO A 195 4.29 -11.63 -22.00
C PRO A 195 4.09 -12.23 -23.41
N ASN A 196 3.37 -11.53 -24.30
CA ASN A 196 3.20 -11.97 -25.68
C ASN A 196 4.53 -11.95 -26.45
N LEU A 197 5.35 -10.90 -26.30
CA LEU A 197 6.68 -10.84 -26.91
C LEU A 197 7.58 -11.98 -26.42
N MET A 198 7.62 -12.21 -25.10
CA MET A 198 8.42 -13.27 -24.49
C MET A 198 7.96 -14.69 -24.87
N ALA A 199 6.68 -14.87 -25.22
CA ALA A 199 6.15 -16.14 -25.72
C ALA A 199 6.39 -16.38 -27.22
N THR A 200 6.88 -15.37 -27.95
CA THR A 200 7.22 -15.44 -29.39
C THR A 200 8.72 -15.47 -29.67
N ALA A 201 9.56 -15.40 -28.63
CA ALA A 201 11.02 -15.45 -28.68
C ALA A 201 11.54 -16.86 -28.36
#